data_AF-A0A517SK10-F1
#
_entry.id   AF-A0A517SK10-F1
#
_cell.length_a   1.000
_cell.length_b   1.000
_cell.length_c   1.000
_cell.angle_alpha   90.00
_cell.angle_beta   90.00
_cell.angle_gamma   90.00
#
_symmetry.space_group_name_H-M   'P 1'
#
loop_
_entity.id
_entity.type
_entity.pdbx_description
1 polymer ?
#
loop_
_entity_poly.entity_id
_entity_poly.type
_entity_poly.pdbx_seq_one_letter_code
_entity_poly.pdbx_strand_id
1 'polypeptide(L)' 'MSGKMQEIQGRVKEAAGAIADDESLRREGKLDQATGKVKQAAEKVIDKVTDAAKSVNRAEP' A
#
# COMPACT_ATOMS: atom_id res chain seq x y z
N MET A 1 6.61 -7.26 1.81
CA MET A 1 6.59 -6.39 3.03
C MET A 1 6.54 -4.88 2.75
N SER A 2 6.55 -4.44 1.48
CA SER A 2 6.68 -3.02 1.11
C SER A 2 5.52 -2.12 1.57
N GLY A 3 4.28 -2.61 1.56
CA GLY A 3 3.10 -1.81 1.94
C GLY A 3 3.06 -1.37 3.41
N LYS A 4 3.52 -2.22 4.34
CA LYS A 4 3.56 -1.89 5.78
C LYS A 4 4.65 -0.86 6.11
N MET A 5 5.79 -0.96 5.44
CA MET A 5 6.87 0.03 5.59
C MET A 5 6.44 1.42 5.11
N GLN A 6 5.79 1.52 3.94
CA GLN A 6 5.27 2.78 3.42
C GLN A 6 4.21 3.40 4.36
N GLU A 7 3.35 2.59 4.98
CA GLU A 7 2.36 3.07 5.95
C GLU A 7 3.00 3.60 7.26
N ILE A 8 4.06 2.95 7.75
CA ILE A 8 4.82 3.45 8.90
C ILE A 8 5.53 4.75 8.54
N GLN A 9 6.19 4.80 7.39
CA GLN A 9 6.93 5.98 6.93
C GLN A 9 6.01 7.18 6.75
N GLY A 10 4.81 6.97 6.19
CA GLY A 10 3.80 8.01 6.03
C GLY A 10 3.27 8.54 7.37
N ARG A 11 3.09 7.67 8.39
CA ARG A 11 2.73 8.12 9.75
C ARG A 11 3.83 8.94 10.40
N VAL A 12 5.10 8.56 10.19
CA VAL A 12 6.25 9.32 10.70
C VAL A 12 6.32 10.70 10.04
N LYS A 13 6.19 10.80 8.71
CA LYS A 13 6.16 12.08 7.99
C LYS A 13 5.00 12.96 8.44
N GLU A 14 3.82 12.38 8.66
CA GLU A 14 2.65 13.12 9.15
C GLU A 14 2.87 13.67 10.57
N ALA A 15 3.44 12.86 11.47
CA ALA A 15 3.79 13.30 12.82
C ALA A 15 4.88 14.38 12.81
N ALA A 16 5.92 14.20 11.99
CA ALA A 16 7.00 15.19 11.85
C ALA A 16 6.47 16.52 11.30
N GLY A 17 5.61 16.49 10.27
CA GLY A 17 4.96 17.69 9.74
C GLY A 17 4.03 18.37 10.75
N ALA A 18 3.30 17.60 11.56
CA ALA A 18 2.48 18.16 12.63
C ALA A 18 3.30 18.84 13.74
N ILE A 19 4.50 18.33 14.04
CA ILE A 19 5.40 18.89 15.05
C ILE A 19 6.14 20.12 14.50
N ALA A 20 6.54 20.09 13.23
CA ALA A 20 7.27 21.18 12.58
C ALA A 20 6.36 22.27 11.97
N ASP A 21 5.04 22.14 12.09
CA ASP A 21 4.03 22.96 11.41
C ASP A 21 4.23 23.02 9.88
N ASP A 22 4.74 21.93 9.30
CA ASP A 22 5.02 21.77 7.87
C ASP A 22 3.86 21.01 7.20
N GLU A 23 2.99 21.74 6.52
CA GLU A 23 1.86 21.17 5.77
C GLU A 23 2.30 20.23 4.65
N SER A 24 3.49 20.41 4.08
CA SER A 24 4.01 19.59 2.98
C SER A 24 4.32 18.19 3.48
N LEU A 25 5.06 18.09 4.60
CA LEU A 25 5.36 16.80 5.24
C LEU A 25 4.08 16.07 5.69
N ARG A 26 3.09 16.83 6.17
CA ARG A 26 1.78 16.28 6.56
C ARG A 26 1.02 15.70 5.37
N ARG A 27 1.00 16.41 4.24
CA ARG A 27 0.36 15.95 3.00
C ARG A 27 1.08 14.75 2.40
N GLU A 28 2.41 14.77 2.38
CA GLU A 28 3.22 13.68 1.85
C GLU A 28 3.02 12.39 2.65
N GLY A 29 2.99 12.49 3.98
CA GLY A 29 2.69 11.36 4.86
C GLY A 29 1.32 10.73 4.60
N LYS A 30 0.28 11.54 4.36
CA LYS A 30 -1.06 11.05 4.00
C LYS A 30 -1.10 10.42 2.60
N LEU A 31 -0.40 11.00 1.63
CA LEU A 31 -0.28 10.45 0.27
C LEU A 31 0.43 9.09 0.27
N ASP A 32 1.50 8.96 1.04
CA ASP A 32 2.25 7.69 1.16
C ASP A 32 1.37 6.60 1.79
N GLN A 33 0.61 6.93 2.84
CA GLN A 33 -0.36 5.99 3.43
C GLN A 33 -1.45 5.57 2.44
N ALA A 34 -2.03 6.52 1.71
CA ALA A 34 -3.08 6.25 0.72
C ALA A 34 -2.56 5.37 -0.43
N THR A 35 -1.41 5.71 -0.97
CA THR A 35 -0.75 4.96 -2.05
C THR A 35 -0.41 3.54 -1.59
N GLY A 36 0.09 3.39 -0.37
CA GLY A 36 0.38 2.08 0.23
C GLY A 36 -0.87 1.20 0.36
N LYS A 37 -2.01 1.78 0.76
CA LYS A 37 -3.29 1.05 0.85
C LYS A 37 -3.82 0.64 -0.52
N VAL A 38 -3.75 1.54 -1.50
CA VAL A 38 -4.19 1.25 -2.88
C VAL A 38 -3.34 0.15 -3.50
N LYS A 39 -2.01 0.20 -3.36
CA LYS A 39 -1.10 -0.85 -3.85
C LYS A 39 -1.42 -2.21 -3.22
N GLN A 40 -1.62 -2.27 -1.90
CA GLN A 40 -1.99 -3.52 -1.22
C GLN A 40 -3.33 -4.08 -1.70
N ALA A 41 -4.32 -3.22 -1.95
CA ALA A 41 -5.61 -3.65 -2.47
C ALA A 41 -5.49 -4.20 -3.90
N ALA A 42 -4.74 -3.51 -4.76
CA ALA A 42 -4.47 -3.95 -6.12
C ALA A 42 -3.71 -5.28 -6.16
N GLU A 43 -2.63 -5.42 -5.39
CA GLU A 43 -1.86 -6.67 -5.27
C GLU A 43 -2.76 -7.84 -4.84
N LYS A 44 -3.61 -7.66 -3.81
CA LYS A 44 -4.55 -8.70 -3.38
C LYS A 44 -5.54 -9.12 -4.46
N VAL A 45 -6.01 -8.18 -5.28
CA VAL A 45 -6.91 -8.49 -6.40
C VAL A 45 -6.17 -9.28 -7.47
N ILE A 46 -4.98 -8.84 -7.85
CA ILE A 46 -4.13 -9.52 -8.85
C ILE A 46 -3.77 -10.92 -8.38
N ASP A 47 -3.38 -11.10 -7.11
CA ASP A 47 -3.05 -12.41 -6.55
C ASP A 47 -4.25 -13.36 -6.63
N LYS A 48 -5.45 -12.91 -6.24
CA LYS A 48 -6.67 -13.72 -6.35
C LYS A 48 -7.00 -14.14 -7.78
N VAL A 49 -6.86 -13.21 -8.73
CA VAL A 49 -7.09 -13.49 -10.16
C VAL A 49 -6.06 -14.48 -10.68
N THR A 50 -4.79 -14.30 -10.30
CA THR A 50 -3.69 -15.19 -10.71
C THR A 50 -3.85 -16.58 -10.12
N ASP A 51 -4.25 -16.70 -8.85
CA ASP A 51 -4.51 -17.98 -8.19
C ASP A 51 -5.72 -18.69 -8.82
N ALA A 52 -6.79 -17.97 -9.11
CA ALA A 52 -7.95 -18.54 -9.82
C ALA A 52 -7.57 -19.04 -11.22
N ALA A 53 -6.82 -18.24 -12.00
CA ALA A 53 -6.35 -18.63 -13.32
C ALA A 53 -5.41 -19.85 -13.27
N LYS A 54 -4.48 -19.90 -12.30
CA LYS A 54 -3.62 -21.06 -12.07
C LYS A 54 -4.41 -22.31 -11.68
N SER A 55 -5.45 -22.18 -10.86
CA SER A 55 -6.29 -23.31 -10.46
C SER A 55 -7.08 -23.90 -11.62
N VAL A 56 -7.55 -23.05 -12.54
CA VAL A 56 -8.23 -23.48 -13.78
C VAL A 56 -7.25 -24.16 -14.74
N ASN A 57 -6.06 -23.59 -14.95
CA ASN A 57 -5.05 -24.16 -15.85
C ASN A 57 -4.37 -25.43 -15.30
N ARG A 58 -4.56 -25.75 -14.02
CA ARG A 58 -4.02 -26.98 -13.38
C ARG A 58 -5.03 -28.13 -13.35
N ALA A 59 -6.27 -27.88 -13.76
CA ALA A 59 -7.35 -28.87 -13.78
C ALA A 59 -7.52 -29.58 -15.14
N GLU A 60 -6.56 -29.45 -16.07
CA GLU A 60 -6.49 -30.33 -17.24
C GLU A 60 -5.74 -31.63 -16.88
N PRO A 61 -6.33 -32.83 -17.12
CA PRO A 61 -5.65 -34.13 -17.02
C PRO A 61 -4.67 -34.41 -18.16
#